data_AF-A0A7C7KZM2-F1
#
_entry.id   AF-A0A7C7KZM2-F1
#
_cell.length_a   1.000
_cell.length_b   1.000
_cell.length_c   1.000
_cell.angle_alpha   90.00
_cell.angle_beta   90.00
_cell.angle_gamma   90.00
#
_symmetry.space_group_name_H-M   'P 1'
#
loop_
_entity.id
_entity.type
_entity.pdbx_description
1 polymer ?
#
loop_
_entity_poly.entity_id
_entity_poly.type
_entity_poly.pdbx_seq_one_letter_code
_entity_poly.pdbx_strand_id
1 'polypeptide(L)'
;MTVLRLFSLNYPCGTMLNVGDDNAVGIRRNRPATHIAWCIDNVAIRAVKYMLVLMILLVSHRCTVAQRTQQEPKQPIMFSGTTNLIAARNGGKVLFATSQLDDEFWKVENLIDGVVKKTNGWASSRAVFPQDIVFAFKGKQPKLINRIVIDPTTPDGPLPGRWINEFELFVSDKYPDGEWKFVMHGAVRNEPRPQTFYFTPVEGRYVLLRILSNHGSDRYVSLGEVEIYEAVPAIGMLDQLIARLEQLLRDLKQYRETLAQLGPFAVEMPPALRAQLKHAGQQLRDAQEGEKQSSEEGKERSTTPAVKHGDKKQGAKQ
;
A
#
# COMPACT_ATOMS: atom_id res chain seq x y z
N MET A 1 14.55 -41.56 9.68
CA MET A 1 15.77 -41.93 8.94
C MET A 1 16.21 -40.73 8.15
N THR A 2 17.09 -39.91 8.73
CA THR A 2 17.51 -38.62 8.16
C THR A 2 19.00 -38.69 7.90
N VAL A 3 19.36 -38.67 6.62
CA VAL A 3 20.73 -38.73 6.11
C VAL A 3 21.39 -37.37 6.35
N LEU A 4 22.36 -37.29 7.26
CA LEU A 4 23.24 -36.13 7.40
C LEU A 4 24.20 -36.09 6.20
N ARG A 5 23.98 -35.16 5.27
CA ARG A 5 24.99 -34.75 4.28
C ARG A 5 25.96 -33.78 4.96
N LEU A 6 27.21 -34.22 5.11
CA LEU A 6 28.35 -33.36 5.43
C LEU A 6 28.65 -32.45 4.23
N PHE A 7 28.54 -31.14 4.43
CA PHE A 7 28.99 -30.13 3.48
C PHE A 7 30.51 -30.03 3.54
N SER A 8 31.15 -30.35 2.42
CA SER A 8 32.56 -30.07 2.14
C SER A 8 32.72 -28.57 1.82
N LEU A 9 33.52 -27.86 2.61
CA LEU A 9 33.96 -26.50 2.30
C LEU A 9 35.04 -26.57 1.21
N ASN A 10 34.64 -26.30 -0.04
CA ASN A 10 35.55 -26.02 -1.14
C ASN A 10 35.88 -24.52 -1.13
N TYR A 11 37.12 -24.17 -0.82
CA TYR A 11 37.69 -22.85 -1.08
C TYR A 11 38.37 -22.88 -2.45
N PRO A 12 37.93 -22.12 -3.47
CA PRO A 12 38.74 -21.86 -4.64
C PRO A 12 39.76 -20.76 -4.31
N CYS A 13 41.00 -21.20 -4.08
CA CYS A 13 42.19 -20.36 -4.13
C CYS A 13 42.50 -20.06 -5.60
N GLY A 14 42.27 -18.83 -6.04
CA GLY A 14 42.58 -18.34 -7.39
C GLY A 14 43.48 -17.11 -7.30
N THR A 15 44.74 -17.30 -7.64
CA THR A 15 45.77 -16.25 -7.73
C THR A 15 46.27 -16.20 -9.19
N MET A 16 46.24 -15.01 -9.80
CA MET A 16 47.17 -14.56 -10.87
C MET A 16 47.32 -13.05 -10.66
N LEU A 17 48.39 -12.51 -10.05
CA LEU A 17 49.75 -12.30 -10.57
C LEU A 17 49.81 -11.64 -11.95
N ASN A 18 50.10 -10.34 -11.95
CA ASN A 18 51.07 -9.74 -12.88
C ASN A 18 51.64 -8.44 -12.26
N VAL A 19 52.80 -8.54 -11.63
CA VAL A 19 53.71 -7.40 -11.37
C VAL A 19 55.12 -7.92 -11.62
N GLY A 20 55.84 -7.20 -12.49
CA GLY A 20 57.12 -7.59 -13.03
C GLY A 20 58.27 -7.61 -12.02
N ASP A 21 59.20 -8.50 -12.34
CA ASP A 21 60.66 -8.47 -12.18
C ASP A 21 61.27 -7.26 -11.47
N ASP A 22 62.04 -7.51 -10.40
CA ASP A 22 63.50 -7.57 -10.50
C ASP A 22 64.21 -7.84 -9.16
N ASN A 23 65.32 -8.57 -9.25
CA ASN A 23 66.48 -8.62 -8.34
C ASN A 23 66.47 -9.48 -7.05
N ALA A 24 67.00 -10.70 -7.25
CA ALA A 24 68.30 -11.18 -6.73
C ALA A 24 68.54 -11.53 -5.24
N VAL A 25 69.40 -12.55 -5.11
CA VAL A 25 70.24 -12.97 -3.97
C VAL A 25 69.61 -13.99 -3.01
N GLY A 26 70.02 -15.25 -3.20
CA GLY A 26 69.64 -16.38 -2.37
C GLY A 26 70.50 -16.57 -1.12
N ILE A 27 70.03 -17.41 -0.21
CA ILE A 27 70.80 -18.06 0.87
C ILE A 27 70.17 -19.44 1.15
N ARG A 28 71.00 -20.49 1.10
CA ARG A 28 70.73 -21.85 1.61
C ARG A 28 70.68 -21.85 3.14
N ARG A 29 69.87 -22.73 3.75
CA ARG A 29 70.21 -23.61 4.92
C ARG A 29 68.97 -24.42 5.33
N ASN A 30 69.02 -25.74 5.18
CA ASN A 30 69.36 -26.76 6.20
C ASN A 30 68.16 -27.19 7.09
N ARG A 31 67.73 -28.44 6.90
CA ARG A 31 66.94 -29.23 7.87
C ARG A 31 67.82 -29.59 9.08
N PRO A 32 67.21 -29.91 10.23
CA PRO A 32 67.27 -31.32 10.62
C PRO A 32 65.97 -31.87 11.22
N ALA A 33 65.90 -33.20 11.20
CA ALA A 33 64.85 -34.05 11.72
C ALA A 33 64.87 -34.13 13.25
N THR A 34 63.71 -34.36 13.84
CA THR A 34 63.59 -35.09 15.13
C THR A 34 62.31 -35.93 15.13
N HIS A 35 62.53 -37.24 14.92
CA HIS A 35 61.71 -38.33 15.43
C HIS A 35 61.76 -38.33 16.97
N ILE A 36 60.84 -39.05 17.61
CA ILE A 36 60.70 -39.36 19.05
C ILE A 36 59.59 -38.54 19.75
N ALA A 37 58.35 -39.01 19.64
CA ALA A 37 57.30 -38.85 20.65
C ALA A 37 56.09 -39.71 20.26
N TRP A 38 56.22 -41.03 20.34
CA TRP A 38 55.11 -41.98 20.21
C TRP A 38 55.24 -42.94 21.40
N CYS A 39 54.45 -42.72 22.46
CA CYS A 39 54.01 -43.80 23.38
C CYS A 39 53.13 -43.36 24.57
N ILE A 40 52.78 -42.09 24.77
CA ILE A 40 52.00 -41.67 25.96
C ILE A 40 50.51 -41.37 25.65
N ASP A 41 50.08 -41.32 24.39
CA ASP A 41 48.78 -40.72 24.04
C ASP A 41 47.53 -41.62 24.20
N ASN A 42 47.66 -42.92 24.42
CA ASN A 42 46.49 -43.81 24.27
C ASN A 42 45.51 -43.83 25.45
N VAL A 43 45.90 -43.40 26.65
CA VAL A 43 44.98 -43.40 27.82
C VAL A 43 44.22 -42.08 27.94
N ALA A 44 44.89 -40.94 27.71
CA ALA A 44 44.26 -39.62 27.75
C ALA A 44 43.21 -39.45 26.63
N ILE A 45 43.48 -39.96 25.43
CA ILE A 45 42.55 -39.89 24.28
C ILE A 45 41.25 -40.68 24.56
N ARG A 46 41.32 -41.78 25.30
CA ARG A 46 40.12 -42.57 25.64
C ARG A 46 39.23 -41.82 26.64
N ALA A 47 39.79 -41.20 27.68
CA ALA A 47 39.02 -40.42 28.66
C ALA A 47 38.31 -39.21 28.03
N VAL A 48 38.99 -38.49 27.12
CA VAL A 48 38.40 -37.35 26.42
C VAL A 48 37.26 -37.77 25.48
N LYS A 49 37.38 -38.92 24.80
CA LYS A 49 36.29 -39.46 23.97
C LYS A 49 35.04 -39.83 24.79
N TYR A 50 35.19 -40.44 25.97
CA TYR A 50 34.04 -40.78 26.81
C TYR A 50 33.36 -39.54 27.40
N MET A 51 34.12 -38.52 27.82
CA MET A 51 33.56 -37.24 28.27
C MET A 51 32.83 -36.49 27.16
N LEU A 52 33.35 -36.51 25.93
CA LEU A 52 32.71 -35.87 24.79
C LEU A 52 31.38 -36.56 24.43
N VAL A 53 31.35 -37.90 24.42
CA VAL A 53 30.13 -38.67 24.15
C VAL A 53 29.10 -38.48 25.26
N LEU A 54 29.51 -38.43 26.53
CA LEU A 54 28.62 -38.16 27.66
C LEU A 54 28.04 -36.74 27.61
N MET A 55 28.86 -35.74 27.25
CA MET A 55 28.39 -34.35 27.01
C MET A 55 27.38 -34.28 25.86
N ILE A 56 27.64 -34.96 24.74
CA ILE A 56 26.71 -35.01 23.60
C ILE A 56 25.38 -35.68 24.00
N LEU A 57 25.42 -36.76 24.80
CA LEU A 57 24.22 -37.43 25.31
C LEU A 57 23.44 -36.58 26.32
N LEU A 58 24.13 -35.82 27.18
CA LEU A 58 23.49 -34.91 28.15
C LEU A 58 22.87 -33.68 27.48
N VAL A 59 23.47 -33.15 26.41
CA VAL A 59 22.88 -32.07 25.60
C VAL A 59 21.64 -32.55 24.84
N SER A 60 21.64 -33.79 24.36
CA SER A 60 20.50 -34.33 23.60
C SER A 60 19.31 -34.77 24.45
N HIS A 61 19.46 -35.02 25.75
CA HIS A 61 18.33 -35.32 26.66
C HIS A 61 17.58 -34.09 27.18
N ARG A 62 18.12 -32.87 27.05
CA ARG A 62 17.41 -31.64 27.45
C ARG A 62 16.62 -30.96 26.32
N CYS A 63 16.64 -31.52 25.11
CA CYS A 63 16.06 -30.86 23.94
C CYS A 63 14.63 -31.33 23.56
N THR A 64 13.99 -32.19 24.36
CA THR A 64 12.73 -32.85 23.96
C THR A 64 11.46 -32.33 24.67
N VAL A 65 11.56 -31.35 25.58
CA VAL A 65 10.40 -30.86 26.38
C VAL A 65 10.13 -29.36 26.17
N ALA A 66 10.41 -28.83 24.98
CA ALA A 66 10.10 -27.45 24.62
C ALA A 66 9.49 -27.29 23.23
N GLN A 67 8.80 -28.30 22.71
CA GLN A 67 7.80 -28.11 21.64
C GLN A 67 6.47 -27.67 22.26
N ARG A 68 6.51 -26.59 23.06
CA ARG A 68 5.29 -25.83 23.35
C ARG A 68 5.01 -25.11 22.04
N THR A 69 3.94 -25.53 21.37
CA THR A 69 3.32 -24.87 20.22
C THR A 69 3.53 -23.37 20.30
N GLN A 70 4.55 -22.86 19.59
CA GLN A 70 4.62 -21.45 19.25
C GLN A 70 3.53 -21.27 18.21
N GLN A 71 2.31 -21.10 18.70
CA GLN A 71 1.22 -20.60 17.90
C GLN A 71 1.68 -19.20 17.52
N GLU A 72 2.17 -19.09 16.27
CA GLU A 72 2.55 -17.82 15.67
C GLU A 72 1.45 -16.82 16.01
N PRO A 73 1.79 -15.67 16.62
CA PRO A 73 0.79 -14.72 17.06
C PRO A 73 -0.06 -14.38 15.85
N LYS A 74 -1.30 -14.89 15.84
CA LYS A 74 -2.25 -14.70 14.75
C LYS A 74 -2.49 -13.20 14.67
N GLN A 75 -1.80 -12.54 13.75
CA GLN A 75 -1.90 -11.10 13.64
C GLN A 75 -3.37 -10.75 13.41
N PRO A 76 -3.92 -9.78 14.13
CA PRO A 76 -5.30 -9.39 13.95
C PRO A 76 -5.50 -9.02 12.48
N ILE A 77 -6.63 -9.45 11.92
CA ILE A 77 -7.04 -8.97 10.60
C ILE A 77 -7.22 -7.45 10.74
N MET A 78 -6.66 -6.67 9.82
CA MET A 78 -6.70 -5.20 9.85
C MET A 78 -7.43 -4.70 8.62
N PHE A 79 -8.40 -3.80 8.82
CA PHE A 79 -9.08 -3.12 7.73
C PHE A 79 -8.52 -1.71 7.57
N SER A 80 -8.50 -1.20 6.35
CA SER A 80 -8.23 0.22 6.14
C SER A 80 -9.48 1.03 6.48
N GLY A 81 -9.32 2.04 7.33
CA GLY A 81 -10.34 3.01 7.65
C GLY A 81 -10.74 3.86 6.44
N THR A 82 -11.77 4.66 6.63
CA THR A 82 -12.33 5.56 5.60
C THR A 82 -11.77 6.98 5.68
N THR A 83 -10.97 7.30 6.71
CA THR A 83 -10.45 8.64 6.96
C THR A 83 -9.04 8.81 6.39
N ASN A 84 -8.85 9.74 5.46
CA ASN A 84 -7.52 10.20 5.02
C ASN A 84 -6.90 11.05 6.14
N LEU A 85 -5.88 10.53 6.81
CA LEU A 85 -5.23 11.11 7.97
C LEU A 85 -4.37 12.35 7.65
N ILE A 86 -3.87 12.47 6.41
CA ILE A 86 -3.01 13.59 6.00
C ILE A 86 -3.78 14.72 5.31
N ALA A 87 -5.06 14.53 4.98
CA ALA A 87 -5.88 15.58 4.40
C ALA A 87 -5.88 16.84 5.29
N ALA A 88 -5.72 18.02 4.68
CA ALA A 88 -5.71 19.31 5.38
C ALA A 88 -6.99 19.52 6.19
N ARG A 89 -8.15 19.16 5.63
CA ARG A 89 -9.46 19.21 6.32
C ARG A 89 -9.53 18.34 7.58
N ASN A 90 -8.71 17.29 7.65
CA ASN A 90 -8.61 16.38 8.79
C ASN A 90 -7.48 16.78 9.76
N GLY A 91 -6.82 17.92 9.51
CA GLY A 91 -5.74 18.46 10.34
C GLY A 91 -4.35 17.91 10.02
N GLY A 92 -4.20 17.18 8.91
CA GLY A 92 -2.89 16.83 8.39
C GLY A 92 -2.12 18.05 7.88
N LYS A 93 -0.79 17.96 7.88
CA LYS A 93 0.11 19.04 7.45
C LYS A 93 1.28 18.49 6.67
N VAL A 94 1.74 19.24 5.68
CA VAL A 94 3.07 19.07 5.10
C VAL A 94 4.07 19.80 6.00
N LEU A 95 5.18 19.14 6.35
CA LEU A 95 6.24 19.70 7.18
C LEU A 95 7.49 20.06 6.39
N PHE A 96 7.75 19.33 5.31
CA PHE A 96 8.94 19.47 4.50
C PHE A 96 8.68 18.97 3.08
N ALA A 97 9.30 19.63 2.11
CA ALA A 97 9.44 19.17 0.74
C ALA A 97 10.85 19.53 0.25
N THR A 98 11.52 18.63 -0.47
CA THR A 98 12.85 18.91 -1.04
C THR A 98 12.82 20.14 -1.96
N SER A 99 11.77 20.27 -2.77
CA SER A 99 11.57 21.43 -3.64
C SER A 99 10.11 21.57 -4.06
N GLN A 100 9.75 22.72 -4.61
CA GLN A 100 8.52 22.92 -5.37
C GLN A 100 8.79 23.87 -6.54
N LEU A 101 8.00 23.75 -7.61
CA LEU A 101 8.16 24.55 -8.82
C LEU A 101 7.85 26.03 -8.58
N ASP A 102 6.78 26.31 -7.83
CA ASP A 102 6.40 27.64 -7.35
C ASP A 102 5.48 27.54 -6.13
N ASP A 103 5.24 28.69 -5.48
CA ASP A 103 4.45 28.81 -4.25
C ASP A 103 2.96 29.09 -4.50
N GLU A 104 2.55 29.34 -5.75
CA GLU A 104 1.20 29.79 -6.08
C GLU A 104 0.33 28.66 -6.64
N PHE A 105 0.84 27.96 -7.65
CA PHE A 105 0.12 26.97 -8.43
C PHE A 105 0.57 25.54 -8.13
N TRP A 106 1.87 25.30 -7.90
CA TRP A 106 2.46 23.97 -7.75
C TRP A 106 3.00 23.70 -6.33
N LYS A 107 2.39 24.33 -5.34
CA LYS A 107 2.75 24.22 -3.92
C LYS A 107 2.45 22.83 -3.36
N VAL A 108 3.26 22.41 -2.38
CA VAL A 108 3.16 21.07 -1.80
C VAL A 108 1.86 20.83 -1.02
N GLU A 109 1.23 21.89 -0.50
CA GLU A 109 -0.06 21.80 0.22
C GLU A 109 -1.21 21.30 -0.66
N ASN A 110 -1.10 21.44 -1.98
CA ASN A 110 -2.09 20.92 -2.92
C ASN A 110 -2.15 19.38 -2.90
N LEU A 111 -1.12 18.69 -2.39
CA LEU A 111 -1.14 17.22 -2.29
C LEU A 111 -2.14 16.68 -1.28
N ILE A 112 -2.64 17.52 -0.38
CA ILE A 112 -3.51 17.12 0.74
C ILE A 112 -4.76 17.99 0.83
N ASP A 113 -5.09 18.73 -0.22
CA ASP A 113 -6.24 19.64 -0.23
C ASP A 113 -7.57 18.91 -0.53
N GLY A 114 -7.50 17.66 -1.03
CA GLY A 114 -8.64 16.83 -1.38
C GLY A 114 -9.30 17.24 -2.69
N VAL A 115 -8.61 17.98 -3.55
CA VAL A 115 -9.12 18.55 -4.81
C VAL A 115 -8.22 18.17 -5.97
N VAL A 116 -8.51 17.01 -6.58
CA VAL A 116 -7.84 16.58 -7.81
C VAL A 116 -8.38 17.37 -9.02
N LYS A 117 -7.51 17.73 -9.97
CA LYS A 117 -7.78 18.40 -11.27
C LYS A 117 -8.16 19.87 -11.23
N LYS A 118 -8.65 20.42 -10.12
CA LYS A 118 -8.90 21.89 -10.04
C LYS A 118 -7.67 22.66 -9.60
N THR A 119 -6.81 22.04 -8.79
CA THR A 119 -5.47 22.53 -8.49
C THR A 119 -4.46 21.81 -9.37
N ASN A 120 -3.24 22.33 -9.48
CA ASN A 120 -2.21 21.68 -10.28
C ASN A 120 -1.60 20.46 -9.58
N GLY A 121 -1.94 20.21 -8.31
CA GLY A 121 -1.18 19.33 -7.43
C GLY A 121 0.15 19.99 -7.06
N TRP A 122 1.19 19.16 -6.90
CA TRP A 122 2.56 19.60 -6.64
C TRP A 122 3.48 19.19 -7.80
N ALA A 123 4.50 20.00 -8.04
CA ALA A 123 5.63 19.66 -8.89
C ALA A 123 6.94 20.05 -8.22
N SER A 124 7.97 19.24 -8.40
CA SER A 124 9.33 19.59 -7.99
C SER A 124 9.87 20.75 -8.83
N SER A 125 10.90 21.44 -8.33
CA SER A 125 11.55 22.50 -9.12
C SER A 125 12.30 21.94 -10.33
N ARG A 126 12.85 20.73 -10.20
CA ARG A 126 13.60 20.00 -11.24
C ARG A 126 13.42 18.48 -11.12
N ALA A 127 13.66 17.73 -12.20
CA ALA A 127 13.66 16.26 -12.22
C ALA A 127 14.95 15.67 -11.61
N VAL A 128 15.29 16.09 -10.40
CA VAL A 128 16.42 15.56 -9.62
C VAL A 128 15.86 14.63 -8.56
N PHE A 129 16.39 13.43 -8.43
CA PHE A 129 15.90 12.43 -7.48
C PHE A 129 16.97 12.11 -6.43
N PRO A 130 16.58 11.74 -5.19
CA PRO A 130 15.20 11.64 -4.71
C PRO A 130 14.52 13.01 -4.45
N GLN A 131 13.19 13.03 -4.45
CA GLN A 131 12.40 14.14 -3.86
C GLN A 131 11.67 13.62 -2.63
N ASP A 132 11.92 14.24 -1.48
CA ASP A 132 11.38 13.85 -0.19
C ASP A 132 10.26 14.81 0.22
N ILE A 133 9.13 14.27 0.66
CA ILE A 133 7.98 15.03 1.17
C ILE A 133 7.57 14.42 2.51
N VAL A 134 7.54 15.25 3.56
CA VAL A 134 7.21 14.81 4.92
C VAL A 134 5.84 15.34 5.34
N PHE A 135 4.96 14.41 5.72
CA PHE A 135 3.63 14.69 6.25
C PHE A 135 3.59 14.45 7.76
N ALA A 136 2.73 15.19 8.45
CA ALA A 136 2.36 14.96 9.84
C ALA A 136 0.85 14.79 9.99
N PHE A 137 0.47 13.86 10.86
CA PHE A 137 -0.92 13.69 11.25
C PHE A 137 -1.39 14.81 12.18
N LYS A 138 -2.72 14.89 12.35
CA LYS A 138 -3.36 15.86 13.25
C LYS A 138 -2.72 15.85 14.64
N GLY A 139 -2.23 17.01 15.07
CA GLY A 139 -1.62 17.18 16.38
C GLY A 139 -0.31 16.40 16.59
N LYS A 140 0.32 15.92 15.51
CA LYS A 140 1.54 15.09 15.56
C LYS A 140 1.36 13.83 16.43
N GLN A 141 0.14 13.29 16.47
CA GLN A 141 -0.17 12.10 17.26
C GLN A 141 0.18 10.83 16.50
N PRO A 142 0.63 9.77 17.19
CA PRO A 142 0.90 8.50 16.54
C PRO A 142 -0.39 7.89 16.02
N LYS A 143 -0.31 7.34 14.81
CA LYS A 143 -1.40 6.67 14.12
C LYS A 143 -0.92 5.37 13.51
N LEU A 144 -1.77 4.35 13.59
CA LEU A 144 -1.57 3.09 12.91
C LEU A 144 -2.09 3.24 11.48
N ILE A 145 -1.26 2.96 10.47
CA ILE A 145 -1.60 3.12 9.05
C ILE A 145 -1.28 1.84 8.28
N ASN A 146 -2.04 1.55 7.22
CA ASN A 146 -1.81 0.36 6.38
C ASN A 146 -2.09 0.57 4.88
N ARG A 147 -2.45 1.80 4.48
CA ARG A 147 -2.83 2.10 3.10
C ARG A 147 -2.41 3.50 2.72
N ILE A 148 -1.80 3.61 1.56
CA ILE A 148 -1.52 4.86 0.86
C ILE A 148 -2.25 4.85 -0.48
N VAL A 149 -2.81 5.99 -0.87
CA VAL A 149 -3.39 6.21 -2.20
C VAL A 149 -2.61 7.35 -2.84
N ILE A 150 -2.14 7.13 -4.06
CA ILE A 150 -1.41 8.12 -4.85
C ILE A 150 -2.24 8.39 -6.10
N ASP A 151 -2.66 9.64 -6.29
CA ASP A 151 -3.26 10.09 -7.54
C ASP A 151 -2.22 10.92 -8.32
N PRO A 152 -1.65 10.39 -9.43
CA PRO A 152 -0.68 11.13 -10.22
C PRO A 152 -1.30 12.28 -11.01
N THR A 153 -2.63 12.40 -11.06
CA THR A 153 -3.33 13.31 -11.98
C THR A 153 -3.02 14.78 -11.71
N THR A 154 -2.33 15.40 -12.66
CA THR A 154 -2.11 16.85 -12.75
C THR A 154 -2.62 17.40 -14.10
N PRO A 155 -2.74 18.72 -14.29
CA PRO A 155 -3.21 19.32 -15.55
C PRO A 155 -2.37 18.95 -16.79
N ASP A 156 -1.10 18.58 -16.59
CA ASP A 156 -0.18 18.22 -17.67
C ASP A 156 -0.56 16.91 -18.39
N GLY A 157 -1.31 16.02 -17.74
CA GLY A 157 -1.61 14.69 -18.29
C GLY A 157 -0.42 13.71 -18.26
N PRO A 158 -0.59 12.50 -18.83
CA PRO A 158 0.40 11.44 -18.76
C PRO A 158 1.64 11.67 -19.65
N LEU A 159 1.50 12.49 -20.70
CA LEU A 159 2.62 12.97 -21.52
C LEU A 159 2.92 14.41 -21.11
N PRO A 160 4.18 14.78 -20.84
CA PRO A 160 5.42 14.11 -21.26
C PRO A 160 6.06 13.18 -20.20
N GLY A 161 5.28 12.50 -19.37
CA GLY A 161 5.83 11.57 -18.36
C GLY A 161 6.34 12.27 -17.09
N ARG A 162 5.69 13.38 -16.70
CA ARG A 162 6.02 14.14 -15.48
C ARG A 162 5.54 13.47 -14.20
N TRP A 163 4.55 12.60 -14.30
CA TRP A 163 4.00 11.92 -13.13
C TRP A 163 5.02 11.02 -12.46
N ILE A 164 4.92 10.95 -11.13
CA ILE A 164 5.66 10.00 -10.30
C ILE A 164 5.57 8.57 -10.87
N ASN A 165 6.70 7.87 -10.85
CA ASN A 165 6.78 6.46 -11.22
C ASN A 165 7.12 5.63 -9.98
N GLU A 166 8.36 5.65 -9.49
CA GLU A 166 8.76 4.85 -8.32
C GLU A 166 8.80 5.69 -7.04
N PHE A 167 8.43 5.06 -5.93
CA PHE A 167 8.46 5.68 -4.60
C PHE A 167 8.84 4.69 -3.49
N GLU A 168 9.31 5.26 -2.39
CA GLU A 168 9.47 4.59 -1.11
C GLU A 168 8.65 5.32 -0.05
N LEU A 169 8.12 4.55 0.89
CA LEU A 169 7.38 5.05 2.03
C LEU A 169 8.14 4.74 3.31
N PHE A 170 8.34 5.76 4.14
CA PHE A 170 8.94 5.63 5.45
C PHE A 170 8.06 6.25 6.53
N VAL A 171 8.22 5.79 7.76
CA VAL A 171 7.54 6.35 8.93
C VAL A 171 8.52 6.63 10.06
N SER A 172 8.21 7.64 10.85
CA SER A 172 8.94 8.00 12.07
C SER A 172 7.96 8.26 13.22
N ASP A 173 8.30 7.79 14.41
CA ASP A 173 7.52 7.93 15.64
C ASP A 173 8.00 9.10 16.53
N LYS A 174 9.21 9.61 16.32
CA LYS A 174 9.84 10.61 17.20
C LYS A 174 9.91 12.00 16.58
N TYR A 175 10.60 12.12 15.45
CA TYR A 175 10.95 13.41 14.84
C TYR A 175 10.72 13.42 13.33
N PRO A 176 10.36 14.57 12.75
CA PRO A 176 10.14 14.71 11.30
C PRO A 176 11.44 14.67 10.48
N ASP A 177 12.59 14.73 11.11
CA ASP A 177 13.95 14.61 10.57
C ASP A 177 14.72 13.43 11.19
N GLY A 178 13.99 12.52 11.86
CA GLY A 178 14.56 11.46 12.68
C GLY A 178 14.88 10.16 11.93
N GLU A 179 15.02 9.09 12.72
CA GLU A 179 15.22 7.74 12.21
C GLU A 179 13.98 7.26 11.45
N TRP A 180 14.17 7.00 10.17
CA TRP A 180 13.11 6.54 9.27
C TRP A 180 13.05 5.02 9.23
N LYS A 181 11.88 4.47 9.52
CA LYS A 181 11.58 3.05 9.31
C LYS A 181 10.99 2.86 7.92
N PHE A 182 11.66 2.07 7.08
CA PHE A 182 11.13 1.66 5.78
C PHE A 182 9.82 0.88 5.93
N VAL A 183 8.83 1.22 5.11
CA VAL A 183 7.51 0.57 5.09
C VAL A 183 7.31 -0.21 3.81
N MET A 184 7.48 0.44 2.66
CA MET A 184 7.29 -0.19 1.36
C MET A 184 8.01 0.56 0.24
N HIS A 185 8.21 -0.14 -0.88
CA HIS A 185 8.58 0.41 -2.18
C HIS A 185 7.43 0.12 -3.15
N GLY A 186 7.10 1.07 -4.03
CA GLY A 186 6.01 0.91 -4.99
C GLY A 186 6.26 1.64 -6.31
N ALA A 187 5.50 1.23 -7.32
CA ALA A 187 5.47 1.86 -8.63
C ALA A 187 4.05 2.31 -8.98
N VAL A 188 3.91 3.55 -9.41
CA VAL A 188 2.69 4.22 -9.84
C VAL A 188 2.61 4.07 -11.36
N ARG A 189 1.45 3.65 -11.87
CA ARG A 189 1.23 3.61 -13.33
C ARG A 189 0.95 5.01 -13.87
N ASN A 190 1.29 5.22 -15.13
CA ASN A 190 1.01 6.48 -15.83
C ASN A 190 -0.46 6.60 -16.27
N GLU A 191 -1.39 6.49 -15.32
CA GLU A 191 -2.84 6.50 -15.53
C GLU A 191 -3.50 7.63 -14.70
N PRO A 192 -4.44 8.44 -15.24
CA PRO A 192 -5.08 9.58 -14.57
C PRO A 192 -6.13 9.14 -13.54
N ARG A 193 -5.73 8.35 -12.55
CA ARG A 193 -6.61 7.87 -11.50
C ARG A 193 -5.85 7.54 -10.21
N PRO A 194 -6.55 7.57 -9.05
CA PRO A 194 -6.00 7.09 -7.79
C PRO A 194 -5.54 5.64 -7.87
N GLN A 195 -4.36 5.36 -7.31
CA GLN A 195 -3.77 4.03 -7.19
C GLN A 195 -3.49 3.71 -5.73
N THR A 196 -3.99 2.56 -5.29
CA THR A 196 -3.98 2.15 -3.89
C THR A 196 -2.92 1.11 -3.63
N PHE A 197 -2.14 1.33 -2.57
CA PHE A 197 -1.12 0.40 -2.10
C PHE A 197 -1.37 0.05 -0.64
N TYR A 198 -1.30 -1.25 -0.33
CA TYR A 198 -1.49 -1.78 1.01
C TYR A 198 -0.18 -2.32 1.55
N PHE A 199 0.03 -2.21 2.85
CA PHE A 199 1.22 -2.68 3.54
C PHE A 199 0.88 -3.15 4.97
N THR A 200 1.82 -3.84 5.60
CA THR A 200 1.66 -4.30 6.98
C THR A 200 1.47 -3.10 7.91
N PRO A 201 0.41 -3.07 8.75
CA PRO A 201 0.13 -1.93 9.60
C PRO A 201 1.34 -1.49 10.41
N VAL A 202 1.60 -0.19 10.38
CA VAL A 202 2.75 0.41 11.07
C VAL A 202 2.30 1.66 11.80
N GLU A 203 2.82 1.85 13.00
CA GLU A 203 2.58 3.04 13.80
C GLU A 203 3.61 4.12 13.42
N GLY A 204 3.15 5.36 13.25
CA GLY A 204 4.00 6.50 12.99
C GLY A 204 3.32 7.82 13.34
N ARG A 205 4.10 8.88 13.54
CA ARG A 205 3.63 10.28 13.69
C ARG A 205 3.85 11.08 12.41
N TYR A 206 4.91 10.73 11.71
CA TYR A 206 5.37 11.35 10.47
C TYR A 206 5.49 10.30 9.39
N VAL A 207 5.19 10.71 8.16
CA VAL A 207 5.33 9.87 6.98
C VAL A 207 6.20 10.61 5.97
N LEU A 208 7.24 9.95 5.50
CA LEU A 208 8.09 10.43 4.42
C LEU A 208 7.71 9.66 3.15
N LEU A 209 7.25 10.40 2.14
CA LEU A 209 7.16 9.91 0.77
C LEU A 209 8.42 10.31 0.04
N ARG A 210 9.22 9.33 -0.36
CA ARG A 210 10.42 9.52 -1.17
C ARG A 210 10.15 9.12 -2.60
N ILE A 211 10.20 10.09 -3.50
CA ILE A 211 10.00 9.90 -4.94
C ILE A 211 11.36 9.58 -5.56
N LEU A 212 11.45 8.43 -6.24
CA LEU A 212 12.70 7.92 -6.82
C LEU A 212 12.82 8.20 -8.32
N SER A 213 11.69 8.27 -9.04
CA SER A 213 11.69 8.49 -10.48
C SER A 213 10.34 9.04 -10.98
N ASN A 214 10.30 9.46 -12.25
CA ASN A 214 9.08 9.79 -12.99
C ASN A 214 8.98 8.94 -14.27
N HIS A 215 7.95 9.15 -15.08
CA HIS A 215 7.73 8.42 -16.34
C HIS A 215 8.57 8.94 -17.53
N GLY A 216 9.71 9.59 -17.28
CA GLY A 216 10.69 9.96 -18.31
C GLY A 216 10.82 11.44 -18.62
N SER A 217 10.19 12.33 -17.84
CA SER A 217 10.40 13.77 -18.00
C SER A 217 11.73 14.22 -17.39
N ASP A 218 12.46 15.07 -18.10
CA ASP A 218 13.72 15.70 -17.67
C ASP A 218 13.52 17.04 -16.95
N ARG A 219 12.30 17.60 -16.95
CA ARG A 219 12.01 18.93 -16.39
C ARG A 219 11.73 18.89 -14.90
N TYR A 220 10.70 18.15 -14.49
CA TYR A 220 10.29 17.99 -13.09
C TYR A 220 9.47 16.71 -12.92
N VAL A 221 9.23 16.34 -11.66
CA VAL A 221 8.23 15.33 -11.30
C VAL A 221 7.01 16.02 -10.72
N SER A 222 5.81 15.51 -11.00
CA SER A 222 4.56 16.05 -10.48
C SER A 222 3.68 14.96 -9.89
N LEU A 223 2.80 15.37 -8.98
CA LEU A 223 1.88 14.51 -8.26
C LEU A 223 0.61 15.29 -7.92
N GLY A 224 -0.56 14.67 -8.12
CA GLY A 224 -1.86 15.29 -7.89
C GLY A 224 -2.23 15.35 -6.42
N GLU A 225 -2.45 14.18 -5.81
CA GLU A 225 -2.91 14.04 -4.42
C GLU A 225 -2.26 12.81 -3.75
N VAL A 226 -2.03 12.91 -2.44
CA VAL A 226 -1.60 11.80 -1.60
C VAL A 226 -2.59 11.62 -0.45
N GLU A 227 -2.99 10.38 -0.22
CA GLU A 227 -3.86 10.02 0.90
C GLU A 227 -3.24 8.90 1.72
N ILE A 228 -3.36 8.98 3.04
CA ILE A 228 -2.89 7.93 3.96
C ILE A 228 -4.03 7.58 4.90
N TYR A 229 -4.32 6.29 5.03
CA TYR A 229 -5.47 5.82 5.77
C TYR A 229 -5.08 5.03 7.02
N GLU A 230 -5.87 5.25 8.07
CA GLU A 230 -5.75 4.55 9.36
C GLU A 230 -5.98 3.05 9.19
N ALA A 231 -5.21 2.24 9.89
CA ALA A 231 -5.48 0.82 10.04
C ALA A 231 -6.38 0.63 11.27
N VAL A 232 -7.59 0.13 11.04
CA VAL A 232 -8.54 -0.17 12.10
C VAL A 232 -8.44 -1.66 12.41
N PRO A 233 -8.11 -2.04 13.66
CA PRO A 233 -8.12 -3.44 14.04
C PRO A 233 -9.53 -4.00 13.90
N ALA A 234 -9.66 -5.17 13.26
CA ALA A 234 -10.95 -5.85 13.08
C ALA A 234 -11.57 -6.35 14.39
N ILE A 235 -10.87 -6.20 15.51
CA ILE A 235 -11.30 -6.67 16.83
C ILE A 235 -12.61 -5.95 17.17
N GLY A 236 -13.71 -6.70 17.23
CA GLY A 236 -15.07 -6.19 17.44
C GLY A 236 -15.85 -5.84 16.16
N MET A 237 -15.23 -5.33 15.09
CA MET A 237 -15.97 -5.07 13.84
C MET A 237 -16.32 -6.37 13.12
N LEU A 238 -15.40 -7.35 13.12
CA LEU A 238 -15.70 -8.66 12.57
C LEU A 238 -16.79 -9.36 13.39
N ASP A 239 -16.73 -9.27 14.71
CA ASP A 239 -17.76 -9.83 15.59
C ASP A 239 -19.12 -9.16 15.39
N GLN A 240 -19.14 -7.83 15.18
CA GLN A 240 -20.36 -7.09 14.83
C GLN A 240 -20.90 -7.49 13.46
N LEU A 241 -20.03 -7.68 12.45
CA LEU A 241 -20.45 -8.13 11.12
C LEU A 241 -20.96 -9.57 11.15
N ILE A 242 -20.30 -10.46 11.90
CA ILE A 242 -20.75 -11.83 12.12
C ILE A 242 -22.11 -11.81 12.83
N ALA A 243 -22.25 -11.08 13.93
CA ALA A 243 -23.50 -10.98 14.68
C ALA A 243 -24.64 -10.41 13.80
N ARG A 244 -24.35 -9.44 12.94
CA ARG A 244 -25.33 -8.86 12.01
C ARG A 244 -25.71 -9.82 10.88
N LEU A 245 -24.76 -10.57 10.34
CA LEU A 245 -25.03 -11.58 9.33
C LEU A 245 -25.86 -12.73 9.92
N GLU A 246 -25.53 -13.17 11.12
CA GLU A 246 -26.32 -14.18 11.84
C GLU A 246 -27.76 -13.69 12.09
N GLN A 247 -27.93 -12.41 12.42
CA GLN A 247 -29.26 -11.83 12.58
C GLN A 247 -30.05 -11.86 11.27
N LEU A 248 -29.44 -11.45 10.15
CA LEU A 248 -30.08 -11.50 8.83
C LEU A 248 -30.46 -12.93 8.42
N LEU A 249 -29.60 -13.91 8.73
CA LEU A 249 -29.90 -15.32 8.45
C LEU A 249 -31.07 -15.83 9.31
N ARG A 250 -31.16 -15.42 10.58
CA ARG A 250 -32.31 -15.73 11.45
C ARG A 250 -33.59 -15.09 10.92
N ASP A 251 -33.53 -13.82 10.52
CA ASP A 251 -34.69 -13.09 9.98
C ASP A 251 -35.18 -13.73 8.66
N LEU A 252 -34.27 -14.11 7.75
CA LEU A 252 -34.62 -14.81 6.51
C LEU A 252 -35.23 -16.18 6.77
N LYS A 253 -34.72 -16.91 7.77
CA LYS A 253 -35.27 -18.20 8.18
C LYS A 253 -36.69 -18.02 8.75
N GLN A 254 -36.90 -17.04 9.62
CA GLN A 254 -38.23 -16.70 10.13
C GLN A 254 -39.18 -16.30 9.01
N TYR A 255 -38.74 -15.47 8.07
CA TYR A 255 -39.57 -15.08 6.92
C TYR A 255 -39.99 -16.29 6.08
N ARG A 256 -39.07 -17.21 5.81
CA ARG A 256 -39.38 -18.48 5.14
C ARG A 256 -40.38 -19.32 5.92
N GLU A 257 -40.24 -19.40 7.24
CA GLU A 257 -41.16 -20.13 8.12
C GLU A 257 -42.54 -19.48 8.17
N THR A 258 -42.62 -18.15 8.18
CA THR A 258 -43.88 -17.41 8.07
C THR A 258 -44.57 -17.70 6.74
N LEU A 259 -43.83 -17.69 5.61
CA LEU A 259 -44.37 -18.08 4.31
C LEU A 259 -44.86 -19.54 4.29
N ALA A 260 -44.13 -20.45 4.93
CA ALA A 260 -44.53 -21.86 5.01
C ALA A 260 -45.77 -22.08 5.92
N GLN A 261 -45.91 -21.32 7.00
CA GLN A 261 -47.10 -21.35 7.87
C GLN A 261 -48.32 -20.73 7.21
N LEU A 262 -48.13 -19.70 6.38
CA LEU A 262 -49.16 -19.20 5.49
C LEU A 262 -49.49 -20.23 4.39
N GLY A 263 -48.73 -21.33 4.27
CA GLY A 263 -49.00 -22.42 3.34
C GLY A 263 -49.09 -21.94 1.88
N PRO A 264 -49.60 -22.76 0.96
CA PRO A 264 -50.02 -22.29 -0.34
C PRO A 264 -51.33 -21.50 -0.20
N PHE A 265 -51.33 -20.38 0.54
CA PHE A 265 -52.09 -19.22 0.08
C PHE A 265 -51.38 -18.65 -1.16
N ALA A 266 -51.21 -19.50 -2.17
CA ALA A 266 -51.16 -19.07 -3.55
C ALA A 266 -52.53 -18.45 -3.83
N VAL A 267 -52.66 -17.18 -3.45
CA VAL A 267 -53.36 -16.14 -4.18
C VAL A 267 -54.69 -16.59 -4.78
N GLU A 268 -55.66 -16.98 -3.97
CA GLU A 268 -56.99 -16.43 -4.23
C GLU A 268 -57.00 -15.02 -3.66
N MET A 269 -56.32 -14.10 -4.36
CA MET A 269 -56.63 -12.69 -4.21
C MET A 269 -58.13 -12.58 -4.47
N PRO A 270 -58.92 -12.01 -3.55
CA PRO A 270 -60.34 -11.77 -3.81
C PRO A 270 -60.47 -11.09 -5.17
N PRO A 271 -61.38 -11.53 -6.05
CA PRO A 271 -61.51 -10.99 -7.41
C PRO A 271 -61.57 -9.45 -7.42
N ALA A 272 -62.17 -8.88 -6.38
CA ALA A 272 -62.21 -7.43 -6.13
C ALA A 272 -60.82 -6.80 -5.96
N LEU A 273 -59.94 -7.39 -5.15
CA LEU A 273 -58.59 -6.86 -4.94
C LEU A 273 -57.73 -7.00 -6.21
N ARG A 274 -57.91 -8.09 -6.96
CA ARG A 274 -57.23 -8.28 -8.26
C ARG A 274 -57.69 -7.26 -9.30
N ALA A 275 -58.98 -6.90 -9.30
CA ALA A 275 -59.51 -5.83 -10.15
C ALA A 275 -58.97 -4.45 -9.73
N GLN A 276 -58.92 -4.16 -8.43
CA GLN A 276 -58.37 -2.91 -7.89
C GLN A 276 -56.88 -2.73 -8.25
N LEU A 277 -56.06 -3.78 -8.12
CA LEU A 277 -54.64 -3.72 -8.51
C LEU A 277 -54.45 -3.55 -10.02
N LYS A 278 -55.33 -4.13 -10.86
CA LYS A 278 -55.31 -3.88 -12.31
C LYS A 278 -55.64 -2.42 -12.63
N HIS A 279 -56.67 -1.86 -12.00
CA HIS A 279 -57.01 -0.44 -12.17
C HIS A 279 -55.90 0.49 -11.69
N ALA A 280 -55.32 0.22 -10.52
CA ALA A 280 -54.20 1.01 -9.99
C ALA A 280 -52.97 0.94 -10.92
N GLY A 281 -52.64 -0.24 -11.44
CA GLY A 281 -51.54 -0.42 -12.39
C GLY A 281 -51.78 0.24 -13.75
N GLN A 282 -53.04 0.37 -14.18
CA GLN A 282 -53.40 1.11 -15.39
C GLN A 282 -53.26 2.62 -15.16
N GLN A 283 -53.79 3.14 -14.05
CA GLN A 283 -53.68 4.56 -13.69
C GLN A 283 -52.22 5.03 -13.60
N LEU A 284 -51.34 4.20 -13.06
CA LEU A 284 -49.90 4.50 -13.01
C LEU A 284 -49.26 4.55 -14.40
N ARG A 285 -49.68 3.71 -15.33
CA ARG A 285 -49.21 3.74 -16.72
C ARG A 285 -49.71 4.97 -17.45
N ASP A 286 -50.99 5.27 -17.32
CA ASP A 286 -51.60 6.44 -17.96
C ASP A 286 -50.97 7.74 -17.44
N ALA A 287 -50.64 7.81 -16.14
CA ALA A 287 -49.92 8.94 -15.54
C ALA A 287 -48.48 9.10 -16.09
N GLN A 288 -47.75 7.99 -16.25
CA GLN A 288 -46.40 8.00 -16.82
C GLN A 288 -46.37 8.38 -18.32
N GLU A 289 -47.40 7.99 -19.07
CA GLU A 289 -47.54 8.37 -20.48
C GLU A 289 -47.92 9.85 -20.63
N GLY A 290 -48.75 10.40 -19.73
CA GLY A 290 -49.05 11.83 -19.68
C GLY A 290 -47.82 12.70 -19.35
N GLU A 291 -46.96 12.27 -18.43
CA GLU A 291 -45.70 12.96 -18.13
C GLU A 291 -44.72 12.95 -19.33
N LYS A 292 -44.68 11.88 -20.12
CA LYS A 292 -43.86 11.84 -21.34
C LYS A 292 -44.36 12.81 -22.41
N GLN A 293 -45.66 12.88 -22.65
CA GLN A 293 -46.23 13.79 -23.66
C GLN A 293 -46.02 15.26 -23.30
N SER A 294 -46.18 15.64 -22.03
CA SER A 294 -45.89 17.02 -21.58
C SER A 294 -44.41 17.40 -21.67
N SER A 295 -43.50 16.43 -21.58
CA SER A 295 -42.05 16.67 -21.73
C SER A 295 -41.59 16.84 -23.19
N GLU A 296 -42.33 16.30 -24.16
CA GLU A 296 -42.05 16.49 -25.59
C GLU A 296 -42.62 17.82 -26.12
N GLU A 297 -43.82 18.24 -25.70
CA GLU A 297 -44.40 19.54 -26.07
C GLU A 297 -43.60 20.74 -25.53
N GLY A 298 -42.89 20.58 -24.41
CA GLY A 298 -42.00 21.60 -23.86
C GLY A 298 -40.71 21.82 -24.66
N LYS A 299 -40.35 20.90 -25.56
CA LYS A 299 -39.08 20.94 -26.30
C LYS A 299 -39.19 21.67 -27.66
N GLU A 300 -40.40 21.79 -28.22
CA GLU A 300 -40.61 22.51 -29.50
C GLU A 300 -40.76 24.03 -29.35
N ARG A 301 -40.97 24.58 -28.14
CA ARG A 301 -41.09 26.04 -27.91
C ARG A 301 -39.78 26.77 -27.58
N SER A 302 -38.63 26.09 -27.59
CA SER A 302 -37.32 26.65 -27.19
C SER A 302 -36.32 26.79 -28.36
N THR A 303 -36.77 27.10 -29.58
CA THR A 303 -35.87 27.56 -30.65
C THR A 303 -35.78 29.09 -30.61
N THR A 304 -34.91 29.62 -29.76
CA THR A 304 -34.51 31.04 -29.81
C THR A 304 -33.67 31.28 -31.07
N PRO A 305 -33.98 32.29 -31.91
CA PRO A 305 -33.23 32.56 -33.12
C PRO A 305 -31.80 33.03 -32.81
N ALA A 306 -30.84 32.45 -33.53
CA ALA A 306 -29.42 32.75 -33.44
C ALA A 306 -29.13 34.23 -33.79
N VAL A 307 -28.68 34.99 -32.79
CA VAL A 307 -28.14 36.35 -32.99
C VAL A 307 -26.73 36.23 -33.57
N LYS A 308 -26.60 36.55 -34.86
CA LYS A 308 -25.30 36.77 -35.52
C LYS A 308 -24.62 37.98 -34.88
N HIS A 309 -23.56 37.76 -34.11
CA HIS A 309 -22.65 38.83 -33.71
C HIS A 309 -21.55 39.00 -34.75
N GLY A 310 -21.49 40.23 -35.28
CA GLY A 310 -20.63 40.64 -36.37
C GLY A 310 -19.19 40.88 -35.93
N ASP A 311 -18.32 40.50 -36.85
CA ASP A 311 -16.93 40.92 -36.99
C ASP A 311 -16.73 42.41 -36.71
N LYS A 312 -15.77 42.73 -35.84
CA LYS A 312 -15.10 44.05 -35.85
C LYS A 312 -13.59 43.87 -35.66
N LYS A 313 -12.91 43.82 -36.81
CA LYS A 313 -11.48 44.13 -36.97
C LYS A 313 -11.21 45.58 -36.56
N GLN A 314 -10.32 45.77 -35.59
CA GLN A 314 -9.46 46.95 -35.42
C GLN A 314 -8.13 46.41 -34.87
N GLY A 315 -6.92 46.66 -35.37
CA GLY A 315 -6.44 47.66 -36.31
C GLY A 315 -5.68 48.78 -35.60
N ALA A 316 -4.40 48.57 -35.24
CA ALA A 316 -3.35 49.56 -34.91
C ALA A 316 -2.06 48.76 -34.57
N LYS A 317 -0.87 48.83 -35.21
CA LYS A 317 0.07 49.95 -35.50
C LYS A 317 0.20 50.87 -34.28
N GLN A 318 1.30 50.87 -33.53
CA GLN A 318 2.69 51.17 -33.89
C GLN A 318 3.66 50.59 -32.85
#